data_AF-A0A929ZSZ4-F1
#
_entry.id   AF-A0A929ZSZ4-F1
#
_cell.length_a   1.000
_cell.length_b   1.000
_cell.length_c   1.000
_cell.angle_alpha   90.00
_cell.angle_beta   90.00
_cell.angle_gamma   90.00
#
_symmetry.space_group_name_H-M   'P 1'
#
loop_
_entity.id
_entity.type
_entity.pdbx_description
1 polymer ?
#
loop_
_entity_poly.entity_id
_entity_poly.type
_entity_poly.pdbx_seq_one_letter_code
_entity_poly.pdbx_strand_id
1 'polypeptide(L)'
;WDHLYILADYDLDVDAPYPFPTKEELAQKPNRMDYPSFDNEYKFYGKSILQLIDRAIELEEGEEKDALIQVIANNMKKSYNVYNKEHVQDEVIFRHLKELSQDKLDLTGIETLDKSKIYHPNRNKRNNHKKRNHHSQKNRKR
;
A
#
# COMPACT_ATOMS: atom_id res chain seq x y z
N TRP A 1 -25.18 10.82 26.72
CA TRP A 1 -26.56 11.23 26.40
C TRP A 1 -27.19 10.23 25.46
N ASP A 2 -26.64 9.99 24.26
CA ASP A 2 -27.16 8.98 23.31
C ASP A 2 -27.35 7.58 23.91
N HIS A 3 -26.32 7.03 24.57
CA HIS A 3 -26.44 5.72 25.24
C HIS A 3 -27.53 5.67 26.32
N LEU A 4 -27.77 6.79 27.02
CA LEU A 4 -28.79 6.88 28.06
C LEU A 4 -30.19 6.95 27.46
N TYR A 5 -30.34 7.64 26.32
CA TYR A 5 -31.57 7.72 25.56
C TYR A 5 -31.93 6.39 24.88
N ILE A 6 -30.93 5.65 24.38
CA ILE A 6 -31.08 4.30 23.83
C ILE A 6 -31.54 3.32 24.91
N LEU A 7 -30.99 3.40 26.13
CA LEU A 7 -31.38 2.52 27.24
C LEU A 7 -32.78 2.83 27.80
N ALA A 8 -33.28 4.05 27.61
CA ALA A 8 -34.61 4.50 28.03
C ALA A 8 -35.67 4.30 26.94
N ASP A 9 -35.40 3.50 25.91
CA ASP A 9 -36.30 3.27 24.76
C ASP A 9 -36.81 4.55 24.07
N TYR A 10 -36.03 5.64 24.18
CA TYR A 10 -36.32 6.97 23.62
C TYR A 10 -37.55 7.65 24.27
N ASP A 11 -37.93 7.20 25.47
CA ASP A 11 -39.09 7.68 26.26
C ASP A 11 -38.67 8.70 27.35
N LEU A 12 -37.53 9.38 27.15
CA LEU A 12 -36.97 10.28 28.14
C LEU A 12 -37.12 11.74 27.72
N ASP A 13 -37.96 12.49 28.44
CA ASP A 13 -38.16 13.92 28.25
C ASP A 13 -37.16 14.71 29.11
N VAL A 14 -35.96 14.95 28.56
CA VAL A 14 -34.88 15.70 29.23
C VAL A 14 -34.22 16.66 28.23
N ASP A 15 -34.00 17.90 28.66
CA ASP A 15 -33.28 18.92 27.89
C ASP A 15 -31.81 18.53 27.70
N ALA A 16 -31.48 17.95 26.55
CA ALA A 16 -30.11 17.64 26.16
C ALA A 16 -29.47 18.78 25.36
N PRO A 17 -28.16 19.03 25.53
CA PRO A 17 -27.44 20.06 24.77
C PRO A 17 -27.21 19.72 23.29
N TYR A 18 -27.53 18.49 22.87
CA TYR A 18 -27.38 17.99 21.48
C TYR A 18 -28.63 17.23 21.06
N PRO A 19 -29.01 17.25 19.76
CA PRO A 19 -30.16 16.50 19.26
C PRO A 19 -29.92 15.00 19.39
N PHE A 20 -30.93 14.27 19.85
CA PHE A 20 -30.84 12.82 19.96
C PHE A 20 -30.87 12.17 18.57
N PRO A 21 -30.03 11.15 18.31
CA PRO A 21 -30.13 10.37 17.08
C PRO A 21 -31.50 9.65 17.06
N THR A 22 -32.15 9.61 15.90
CA THR A 22 -33.43 8.90 15.74
C THR A 22 -33.23 7.38 15.73
N LYS A 23 -34.27 6.62 16.10
CA LYS A 23 -34.25 5.13 16.01
C LYS A 23 -33.89 4.64 14.60
N GLU A 24 -34.31 5.38 13.59
CA GLU A 24 -34.09 5.07 12.17
C GLU A 24 -32.63 5.25 11.76
N GLU A 25 -31.98 6.34 12.19
CA GLU A 25 -30.55 6.60 11.92
C GLU A 25 -29.64 5.57 12.60
N LEU A 26 -29.99 5.13 13.81
CA LEU A 26 -29.24 4.11 14.55
C LEU A 26 -29.42 2.69 14.01
N ALA A 27 -30.59 2.39 13.45
CA ALA A 27 -30.88 1.12 12.80
C ALA A 27 -30.31 1.04 11.37
N GLN A 28 -29.86 2.16 10.81
CA GLN A 28 -29.29 2.20 9.47
C GLN A 28 -27.99 1.38 9.43
N LYS A 29 -27.98 0.36 8.57
CA LYS A 29 -26.76 -0.43 8.32
C LYS A 29 -25.70 0.48 7.69
N PRO A 30 -24.42 0.30 8.05
CA PRO A 30 -23.35 1.06 7.41
C PRO A 30 -23.39 0.86 5.90
N ASN A 31 -23.15 1.94 5.15
CA ASN A 31 -23.06 1.89 3.70
C ASN A 31 -21.93 0.94 3.29
N ARG A 32 -22.20 0.13 2.25
CA ARG A 32 -21.14 -0.69 1.65
C ARG A 32 -20.18 0.23 0.93
N MET A 33 -18.91 0.14 1.30
CA MET A 33 -17.85 0.82 0.57
C MET A 33 -17.50 0.01 -0.66
N ASP A 34 -17.44 0.66 -1.82
CA ASP A 34 -16.92 0.03 -3.02
C ASP A 34 -15.43 -0.25 -2.84
N TYR A 35 -15.02 -1.50 -3.11
CA TYR A 35 -13.61 -1.84 -3.10
C TYR A 35 -12.97 -1.31 -4.38
N PRO A 36 -11.87 -0.54 -4.30
CA PRO A 36 -11.22 -0.04 -5.49
C PRO A 36 -10.64 -1.22 -6.28
N SER A 37 -11.18 -1.45 -7.48
CA SER A 37 -10.67 -2.47 -8.40
C SER A 37 -9.48 -1.90 -9.17
N PHE A 38 -8.32 -2.54 -9.04
CA PHE A 38 -7.15 -2.28 -9.86
C PHE A 38 -6.94 -3.49 -10.76
N ASP A 39 -7.27 -3.33 -12.04
CA ASP A 39 -6.93 -4.31 -13.06
C ASP A 39 -5.72 -3.80 -13.84
N ASN A 40 -4.61 -4.50 -13.69
CA ASN A 40 -3.33 -4.15 -14.28
C ASN A 40 -2.74 -5.45 -14.84
N GLU A 41 -2.27 -5.43 -16.09
CA GLU A 41 -1.55 -6.57 -16.67
C GLU A 41 -0.32 -6.93 -15.83
N TYR A 42 0.39 -5.91 -15.36
CA TYR A 42 1.58 -6.05 -14.54
C TYR A 42 1.31 -5.74 -13.06
N LYS A 43 0.79 -6.73 -12.32
CA LYS A 43 0.45 -6.63 -10.88
C LYS A 43 1.62 -6.23 -9.99
N PHE A 44 2.85 -6.53 -10.40
CA PHE A 44 4.06 -6.26 -9.63
C PHE A 44 4.50 -4.79 -9.63
N TYR A 45 3.97 -3.94 -10.52
CA TYR A 45 4.23 -2.50 -10.47
C TYR A 45 3.29 -1.75 -9.52
N GLY A 46 2.13 -2.33 -9.22
CA GLY A 46 1.12 -1.71 -8.36
C GLY A 46 0.54 -0.41 -8.92
N LYS A 47 -0.32 0.25 -8.13
CA LYS A 47 -1.00 1.49 -8.53
C LYS A 47 -0.06 2.68 -8.68
N SER A 48 0.93 2.79 -7.80
CA SER A 48 1.79 3.98 -7.73
C SER A 48 2.58 4.20 -9.02
N ILE A 49 3.09 3.14 -9.65
CA ILE A 49 3.84 3.27 -10.91
C ILE A 49 2.92 3.70 -12.04
N LEU A 50 1.70 3.18 -12.13
CA LEU A 50 0.72 3.61 -13.12
C LEU A 50 0.39 5.10 -12.98
N GLN A 51 0.10 5.55 -11.76
CA GLN A 51 -0.19 6.97 -11.50
C GLN A 51 0.99 7.88 -11.86
N LEU A 52 2.22 7.41 -11.66
CA LEU A 52 3.41 8.16 -12.07
C LEU A 52 3.54 8.24 -13.59
N ILE A 53 3.22 7.16 -14.31
CA ILE A 53 3.20 7.14 -15.78
C ILE A 53 2.14 8.10 -16.30
N ASP A 54 0.91 8.06 -15.76
CA ASP A 54 -0.17 8.99 -16.13
C ASP A 54 0.27 10.45 -15.92
N ARG A 55 0.88 10.73 -14.77
CA ARG A 55 1.38 12.08 -14.47
C ARG A 55 2.51 12.51 -15.40
N ALA A 56 3.41 11.58 -15.77
CA ALA A 56 4.49 11.85 -16.72
C ALA A 56 3.97 12.14 -18.14
N ILE A 57 2.84 11.54 -18.54
CA ILE A 57 2.19 11.83 -19.81
C ILE A 57 1.59 13.25 -19.80
N GLU A 58 1.02 13.69 -18.68
CA GLU A 58 0.43 15.02 -18.52
C GLU A 58 1.46 16.16 -18.38
N LEU A 59 2.71 15.85 -18.06
CA LEU A 59 3.79 16.84 -17.93
C LEU A 59 4.24 17.34 -19.30
N GLU A 60 4.55 18.64 -19.36
CA GLU A 60 5.16 19.28 -20.52
C GLU A 60 6.54 18.68 -20.80
N GLU A 61 6.95 18.71 -22.08
CA GLU A 61 8.28 18.23 -22.48
C GLU A 61 9.37 19.14 -21.90
N GLY A 62 10.31 18.53 -21.18
CA GLY A 62 11.41 19.23 -20.53
C GLY A 62 12.22 18.30 -19.63
N GLU A 63 13.30 18.84 -19.05
CA GLU A 63 14.22 18.08 -18.20
C GLU A 63 13.54 17.40 -17.00
N GLU A 64 12.49 18.03 -16.46
CA GLU A 64 11.71 17.47 -15.35
C GLU A 64 10.97 16.18 -15.74
N LYS A 65 10.42 16.13 -16.96
CA LYS A 65 9.73 14.95 -17.49
C LYS A 65 10.73 13.81 -17.70
N ASP A 66 11.89 14.09 -18.28
CA ASP A 66 12.94 13.09 -18.52
C ASP A 66 13.46 12.50 -17.21
N ALA A 67 13.71 13.36 -16.21
CA ALA A 67 14.10 12.92 -14.88
C ALA A 67 13.03 12.05 -14.22
N LEU A 68 11.75 12.41 -14.37
CA LEU A 68 10.63 11.62 -13.86
C LEU A 68 10.56 10.24 -14.53
N ILE A 69 10.70 10.17 -15.86
CA ILE A 69 10.70 8.91 -16.62
C ILE A 69 11.85 8.02 -16.12
N GLN A 70 13.04 8.58 -15.89
CA GLN A 70 14.19 7.83 -15.37
C GLN A 70 13.91 7.26 -13.97
N VAL A 71 13.29 8.05 -13.09
CA VAL A 71 12.89 7.60 -11.75
C VAL A 71 11.84 6.49 -11.83
N ILE A 72 10.85 6.63 -12.72
CA ILE A 72 9.81 5.61 -12.95
C ILE A 72 10.46 4.30 -13.41
N ALA A 73 11.34 4.35 -14.41
CA ALA A 73 12.00 3.16 -14.93
C ALA A 73 12.88 2.46 -13.87
N ASN A 74 13.61 3.23 -13.06
CA ASN A 74 14.37 2.71 -11.92
C ASN A 74 13.46 2.03 -10.87
N ASN A 75 12.31 2.63 -10.59
CA ASN A 75 11.33 2.06 -9.67
C ASN A 75 10.67 0.80 -10.23
N MET A 76 10.40 0.76 -11.53
CA MET A 76 9.92 -0.43 -12.24
C MET A 76 10.92 -1.58 -12.13
N LYS A 77 12.21 -1.34 -12.41
CA LYS A 77 13.28 -2.34 -12.26
C LYS A 77 13.36 -2.89 -10.84
N LYS A 78 13.25 -2.00 -9.83
CA LYS A 78 13.24 -2.39 -8.42
C LYS A 78 12.03 -3.25 -8.07
N SER A 79 10.82 -2.82 -8.46
CA SER A 79 9.57 -3.53 -8.17
C SER A 79 9.52 -4.91 -8.84
N TYR A 80 10.00 -5.00 -10.08
CA TYR A 80 10.15 -6.27 -10.78
C TYR A 80 11.06 -7.22 -10.01
N ASN A 81 12.26 -6.77 -9.62
CA ASN A 81 13.23 -7.64 -8.94
C ASN A 81 12.77 -8.05 -7.54
N VAL A 82 12.00 -7.21 -6.84
CA VAL A 82 11.40 -7.57 -5.55
C VAL A 82 10.34 -8.66 -5.70
N TYR A 83 9.50 -8.59 -6.74
CA TYR A 83 8.42 -9.55 -6.95
C TYR A 83 8.91 -10.86 -7.59
N ASN A 84 9.73 -10.77 -8.64
CA ASN A 84 10.24 -11.93 -9.39
C ASN A 84 11.49 -12.56 -8.77
N LYS A 85 12.18 -11.87 -7.84
CA LYS A 85 13.42 -12.31 -7.17
C LYS A 85 14.62 -12.58 -8.10
N GLU A 86 14.52 -12.18 -9.35
CA GLU A 86 15.57 -12.32 -10.36
C GLU A 86 16.02 -10.96 -10.86
N HIS A 87 17.19 -10.89 -11.48
CA HIS A 87 17.65 -9.68 -12.15
C HIS A 87 17.00 -9.56 -13.53
N VAL A 88 16.25 -8.48 -13.75
CA VAL A 88 15.70 -8.12 -15.05
C VAL A 88 16.69 -7.32 -15.90
N GLN A 89 16.62 -7.53 -17.22
CA GLN A 89 17.32 -6.71 -18.21
C GLN A 89 16.58 -5.39 -18.43
N ASP A 90 17.33 -4.32 -18.70
CA ASP A 90 16.78 -2.97 -18.83
C ASP A 90 15.83 -2.87 -20.03
N GLU A 91 16.11 -3.58 -21.12
CA GLU A 91 15.26 -3.68 -22.32
C GLU A 91 13.83 -4.15 -22.00
N VAL A 92 13.66 -5.08 -21.06
CA VAL A 92 12.34 -5.58 -20.66
C VAL A 92 11.57 -4.50 -19.91
N ILE A 93 12.26 -3.73 -19.06
CA ILE A 93 11.65 -2.61 -18.33
C ILE A 93 11.24 -1.50 -19.29
N PHE A 94 12.08 -1.15 -20.25
CA PHE A 94 11.72 -0.18 -21.28
C PHE A 94 10.54 -0.64 -22.13
N ARG A 95 10.47 -1.93 -22.49
CA ARG A 95 9.31 -2.48 -23.19
C ARG A 95 8.03 -2.35 -22.37
N HIS A 96 8.05 -2.75 -21.09
CA HIS A 96 6.87 -2.62 -20.24
C HIS A 96 6.45 -1.16 -20.03
N LEU A 97 7.40 -0.24 -19.91
CA LEU A 97 7.11 1.18 -19.75
C LEU A 97 6.47 1.75 -21.03
N LYS A 98 6.97 1.33 -22.20
CA LYS A 98 6.40 1.68 -23.50
C LYS A 98 4.97 1.15 -23.68
N GLU A 99 4.73 -0.11 -23.31
CA GLU A 99 3.39 -0.72 -23.32
C GLU A 99 2.41 0.01 -22.37
N LEU A 100 2.83 0.26 -21.13
CA LEU A 100 2.01 0.94 -20.12
C LEU A 100 1.74 2.41 -20.46
N SER A 101 2.67 3.08 -21.14
CA SER A 101 2.52 4.46 -21.58
C SER A 101 1.82 4.61 -22.94
N GLN A 102 1.46 3.50 -23.60
CA GLN A 102 0.86 3.50 -24.94
C GLN A 102 1.69 4.29 -25.96
N ASP A 103 3.02 4.12 -25.94
CA ASP A 103 3.98 4.82 -26.81
C ASP A 103 4.03 6.36 -26.65
N LYS A 104 3.44 6.92 -25.58
CA LYS A 104 3.39 8.38 -25.36
C LYS A 104 4.63 8.97 -24.69
N LEU A 105 5.49 8.14 -24.12
CA LEU A 105 6.73 8.58 -23.47
C LEU A 105 7.93 8.34 -24.38
N ASP A 106 8.75 9.37 -24.56
CA ASP A 106 10.03 9.23 -25.22
C ASP A 106 11.05 8.60 -24.25
N LEU A 107 11.72 7.55 -24.71
CA LEU A 107 12.70 6.78 -23.93
C LEU A 107 14.12 6.90 -24.49
N THR A 108 14.32 7.73 -25.52
CA THR A 108 15.61 7.88 -26.20
C THR A 108 16.71 8.49 -25.31
N GLY A 109 16.34 9.23 -24.26
CA GLY A 109 17.28 9.84 -23.31
C GLY A 109 17.82 8.91 -22.21
N ILE A 110 17.34 7.67 -22.10
CA ILE A 110 17.66 6.78 -20.97
C ILE A 110 18.41 5.54 -21.46
N GLU A 111 19.74 5.57 -21.41
CA GLU A 111 20.58 4.45 -21.87
C GLU A 111 20.69 3.30 -20.85
N THR A 112 20.76 3.61 -19.55
CA THR A 112 21.00 2.60 -18.51
C THR A 112 20.23 2.88 -17.23
N LEU A 113 19.67 1.83 -16.63
CA LEU A 113 18.99 1.91 -15.34
C LEU A 113 19.93 1.50 -14.21
N ASP A 114 19.73 2.11 -13.04
CA ASP A 114 20.54 1.81 -11.87
C ASP A 114 20.49 0.31 -11.53
N LYS A 115 21.64 -0.22 -11.09
CA LYS A 115 21.72 -1.60 -10.59
C LYS A 115 20.94 -1.67 -9.29
N SER A 116 19.68 -2.11 -9.36
CA SER A 116 18.88 -2.31 -8.17
C SER A 116 19.53 -3.40 -7.31
N LYS A 117 19.97 -3.06 -6.10
CA LYS A 117 20.33 -4.06 -5.10
C LYS A 117 19.07 -4.82 -4.74
N ILE A 118 19.05 -6.13 -5.00
CA ILE A 118 17.94 -6.97 -4.54
C ILE A 118 18.04 -7.00 -3.02
N TYR A 119 17.16 -6.23 -2.37
CA TYR A 119 16.97 -6.32 -0.93
C TYR A 119 16.18 -7.60 -0.69
N HIS A 120 16.86 -8.74 -0.66
CA HIS A 120 16.32 -9.88 0.05
C HIS A 120 16.14 -9.42 1.48
N PRO A 121 14.90 -9.35 2.03
CA PRO A 121 14.77 -9.20 3.45
C PRO A 121 15.54 -10.38 4.02
N ASN A 122 16.63 -10.08 4.73
CA ASN A 122 17.36 -11.07 5.48
C ASN A 122 16.31 -11.62 6.43
N ARG A 123 15.70 -12.76 6.06
CA ARG A 123 14.80 -13.51 6.92
C ARG A 123 15.75 -14.00 7.99
N ASN A 124 15.98 -13.14 8.98
CA ASN A 124 16.68 -13.50 10.20
C ASN A 124 15.99 -14.78 10.62
N LYS A 125 16.70 -15.91 10.45
CA LYS A 125 16.38 -17.16 11.09
C LYS A 125 16.24 -16.76 12.56
N ARG A 126 15.00 -16.57 13.02
CA ARG A 126 14.68 -16.54 14.43
C ARG A 126 15.11 -17.91 14.91
N ASN A 127 16.35 -18.01 15.36
CA ASN A 127 16.82 -19.14 16.14
C ASN A 127 15.91 -19.16 17.36
N ASN A 128 14.88 -20.00 17.26
CA ASN A 128 14.00 -20.38 18.35
C ASN A 128 14.85 -21.15 19.36
N HIS A 129 15.73 -20.45 20.07
CA HIS A 129 16.31 -20.95 21.30
C HIS A 129 15.20 -20.89 22.35
N LYS A 130 14.43 -21.98 22.39
CA LYS A 130 13.64 -22.39 23.55
C LYS A 130 14.53 -22.30 24.79
N LYS A 131 14.51 -21.18 25.51
CA LYS A 131 14.96 -21.14 26.89
C LYS A 131 13.90 -21.85 27.72
N ARG A 132 14.25 -23.08 28.11
CA ARG A 132 13.53 -23.89 29.09
C ARG A 132 13.33 -23.07 30.37
N ASN A 133 12.07 -22.93 30.79
CA ASN A 133 11.70 -22.52 32.13
C ASN A 133 12.30 -23.52 33.14
N HIS A 134 13.19 -23.05 34.01
CA HIS A 134 13.45 -23.71 35.28
C HIS A 134 12.77 -22.91 36.38
N HIS A 135 11.58 -23.39 36.74
CA HIS A 135 10.86 -23.01 37.94
C HIS A 135 11.61 -23.59 39.15
N SER A 136 12.15 -22.74 40.02
CA SER A 136 12.62 -23.14 41.35
C SER A 136 11.82 -22.36 42.39
N GLN A 137 10.60 -22.82 42.64
CA GLN A 137 9.92 -22.55 43.91
C GLN A 137 10.59 -23.44 44.97
N LYS A 138 11.40 -22.84 45.85
CA LYS A 138 11.82 -23.51 47.08
C LYS A 138 10.95 -23.00 48.23
N ASN A 139 10.16 -23.94 48.73
CA ASN A 139 9.15 -23.81 49.75
C ASN A 139 9.64 -23.15 51.04
N ARG A 140 8.77 -22.29 51.58
CA ARG A 140 8.63 -22.02 53.03
C ARG A 140 8.44 -23.33 53.79
N LYS A 141 9.19 -23.54 54.87
CA LYS A 141 8.75 -24.37 55.99
C LYS A 141 9.29 -23.80 57.32
N ARG A 142 8.31 -23.51 58.18
CA ARG A 142 8.28 -23.49 59.65
C ARG A 142 9.20 -22.50 60.36
#